data_AF-R6YIA7-F1
#
_entry.id   AF-R6YIA7-F1
#
_cell.length_a   1.000
_cell.length_b   1.000
_cell.length_c   1.000
_cell.angle_alpha   90.00
_cell.angle_beta   90.00
_cell.angle_gamma   90.00
#
_symmetry.space_group_name_H-M   'P 1'
#
loop_
_entity.id
_entity.type
_entity.pdbx_description
1 polymer ?
#
loop_
_entity_poly.entity_id
_entity_poly.type
_entity_poly.pdbx_seq_one_letter_code
_entity_poly.pdbx_strand_id
1 'polypeptide(L)' 'MALRALIETYFEEGGLEIQFSVVSRETLEAAQADPKKYKNLVVRVSGFSAYFHSLQKATQDEIIARTEYEKIS' A
#
# COMPACT_ATOMS: atom_id res chain seq x y z
N MET A 1 -3.94 -17.89 6.08
CA MET A 1 -2.77 -18.58 6.66
C MET A 1 -1.45 -17.86 6.36
N ALA A 2 -1.10 -17.58 5.10
CA ALA A 2 0.19 -16.94 4.76
C ALA A 2 0.43 -15.55 5.41
N LEU A 3 -0.53 -14.62 5.34
CA LEU A 3 -0.37 -13.29 5.95
C LEU A 3 -0.20 -13.36 7.48
N ARG A 4 -0.92 -14.29 8.13
CA ARG A 4 -0.79 -14.51 9.58
C ARG A 4 0.62 -14.98 9.92
N ALA A 5 1.13 -15.98 9.21
CA ALA A 5 2.49 -16.49 9.43
C ALA A 5 3.56 -15.40 9.25
N LEU A 6 3.42 -14.56 8.22
CA LEU A 6 4.33 -13.43 8.01
C LEU A 6 4.31 -12.44 9.19
N ILE A 7 3.12 -12.10 9.68
CA ILE A 7 2.97 -11.20 10.83
C ILE A 7 3.61 -11.81 12.08
N GLU A 8 3.30 -13.07 12.38
CA GLU A 8 3.82 -13.75 13.56
C GLU A 8 5.34 -13.84 13.54
N THR A 9 5.91 -14.35 12.44
CA THR A 9 7.37 -14.45 12.29
C THR A 9 8.06 -13.09 12.36
N TYR A 10 7.49 -12.04 11.76
CA TYR A 10 8.07 -10.69 11.84
C TYR A 10 8.21 -10.20 13.29
N PHE A 11 7.19 -10.43 14.12
CA PHE A 11 7.21 -10.02 15.53
C PHE A 11 8.05 -10.97 16.41
N GLU A 12 8.07 -12.27 16.11
CA GLU A 12 8.94 -13.25 16.78
C GLU A 12 10.42 -12.92 16.57
N GLU A 13 10.80 -12.44 15.38
CA GLU A 13 12.16 -12.00 15.03
C GLU A 13 12.49 -10.57 15.52
N GLY A 14 11.65 -9.97 16.36
CA GLY A 14 11.92 -8.69 17.01
C GLY A 14 11.48 -7.44 16.25
N GLY A 15 10.66 -7.58 15.19
CA GLY A 15 10.02 -6.45 14.52
C GLY A 15 9.14 -5.64 15.48
N LEU A 16 9.13 -4.32 15.34
CA LEU A 16 8.39 -3.41 16.25
C LEU A 16 7.06 -2.95 15.67
N GLU A 17 7.02 -2.70 14.36
CA GLU A 17 5.86 -2.17 13.65
C GLU A 17 5.89 -2.64 12.19
N ILE A 18 4.72 -2.92 11.62
CA ILE A 18 4.57 -3.28 10.21
C ILE A 18 3.28 -2.70 9.65
N GLN A 19 3.34 -2.15 8.44
CA GLN A 19 2.19 -1.61 7.71
C GLN A 19 2.01 -2.34 6.40
N PHE A 20 0.75 -2.55 6.02
CA PHE A 20 0.40 -3.19 4.77
C PHE A 20 -0.38 -2.23 3.88
N SER A 21 -0.03 -2.24 2.59
CA SER A 21 -0.87 -1.70 1.52
C SER A 21 -1.33 -2.88 0.68
N VAL A 22 -2.62 -3.21 0.75
CA VAL A 22 -3.23 -4.31 -0.02
C VAL A 22 -3.97 -3.72 -1.21
N VAL A 23 -3.20 -3.29 -2.20
CA VAL A 23 -3.67 -2.63 -3.43
C VAL A 23 -2.67 -2.95 -4.55
N SER A 24 -3.15 -3.16 -5.77
CA SER A 24 -2.26 -3.42 -6.91
C SER A 24 -1.70 -2.12 -7.49
N ARG A 25 -0.51 -2.19 -8.11
CA ARG A 25 0.04 -1.07 -8.89
C ARG A 25 -0.94 -0.58 -9.96
N GLU A 26 -1.57 -1.51 -10.68
CA GLU A 26 -2.59 -1.20 -11.70
C GLU A 26 -3.73 -0.33 -11.12
N THR A 27 -4.19 -0.65 -9.91
CA THR A 27 -5.25 0.13 -9.24
C THR A 27 -4.78 1.54 -8.91
N LEU A 28 -3.53 1.70 -8.46
CA LEU A 28 -2.96 3.01 -8.14
C LEU A 28 -2.75 3.86 -9.39
N GLU A 29 -2.28 3.28 -10.49
CA GLU A 29 -2.13 3.95 -11.78
C GLU A 29 -3.50 4.38 -12.34
N ALA A 30 -4.50 3.50 -12.28
CA ALA A 30 -5.87 3.83 -12.67
C ALA A 30 -6.47 4.94 -11.79
N ALA A 31 -6.20 4.93 -10.49
CA ALA A 31 -6.65 5.96 -9.56
C ALA A 31 -5.94 7.30 -9.76
N GLN A 32 -4.69 7.29 -10.23
CA GLN A 32 -3.96 8.50 -10.59
C GLN A 32 -4.52 9.12 -11.89
N ALA A 33 -4.91 8.28 -12.86
CA ALA A 33 -5.49 8.72 -14.12
C ALA A 33 -6.94 9.24 -13.98
N ASP A 34 -7.77 8.59 -13.14
CA ASP A 34 -9.15 9.00 -12.88
C ASP A 34 -9.47 9.08 -11.37
N PRO A 35 -9.01 10.13 -10.67
CA PRO A 35 -9.21 10.27 -9.22
C PRO A 35 -10.69 10.35 -8.80
N LYS A 36 -11.60 10.72 -9.70
CA LYS A 36 -13.04 10.83 -9.39
C LYS A 36 -13.68 9.45 -9.21
N LYS A 37 -13.19 8.43 -9.91
CA LYS A 37 -13.65 7.04 -9.78
C LYS A 37 -13.14 6.37 -8.50
N TYR A 38 -12.00 6.83 -7.98
CA TYR A 38 -11.32 6.24 -6.82
C TYR A 38 -11.30 7.17 -5.59
N LYS A 39 -12.34 8.00 -5.41
CA LYS A 39 -12.42 8.99 -4.31
C LYS A 39 -12.24 8.39 -2.91
N ASN A 40 -12.62 7.12 -2.74
CA ASN A 40 -12.56 6.45 -1.45
C ASN A 40 -11.31 5.55 -1.30
N LEU A 41 -10.38 5.59 -2.26
CA LEU A 41 -9.15 4.81 -2.18
C LEU A 41 -8.23 5.40 -1.11
N VAL A 42 -8.04 4.65 -0.02
CA VAL A 42 -7.14 5.01 1.09
C VAL A 42 -5.85 4.21 0.97
N VAL A 43 -4.72 4.88 1.15
CA VAL A 43 -3.37 4.28 1.10
C VAL A 43 -2.62 4.54 2.40
N ARG A 44 -1.59 3.72 2.66
CA ARG A 44 -0.65 3.94 3.78
C ARG A 44 0.55 4.75 3.32
N VAL A 45 0.74 5.89 3.97
CA VAL A 45 1.90 6.77 3.80
C VAL A 45 2.65 6.74 5.12
N SER A 46 3.75 5.99 5.17
CA SER A 46 4.62 5.73 6.34
C SER A 46 4.21 6.45 7.63
N GLY A 47 3.32 5.82 8.41
CA GLY A 47 2.86 6.34 9.70
C GLY A 47 1.45 6.94 9.71
N PHE A 48 0.80 7.14 8.56
CA PHE A 48 -0.60 7.60 8.48
C PHE A 48 -1.35 7.05 7.26
N SER A 49 -2.67 7.23 7.27
CA SER A 49 -3.55 6.95 6.12
C SER A 49 -3.98 8.23 5.43
N ALA A 50 -4.08 8.20 4.11
CA ALA A 50 -4.59 9.32 3.32
C ALA A 50 -5.43 8.82 2.14
N TYR A 51 -6.34 9.68 1.65
CA TYR A 51 -7.00 9.45 0.37
C TYR A 51 -5.98 9.62 -0.75
N PHE A 52 -5.86 8.64 -1.63
CA PHE A 52 -4.85 8.64 -2.68
C PHE A 52 -4.97 9.88 -3.58
N HIS A 53 -6.22 10.24 -3.94
CA HIS A 53 -6.50 11.39 -4.77
C HIS A 53 -6.19 12.75 -4.12
N SER A 54 -6.01 12.82 -2.80
CA SER A 54 -5.65 14.06 -2.10
C SER A 54 -4.14 14.26 -1.97
N LEU A 55 -3.33 13.28 -2.38
CA LEU A 55 -1.88 13.35 -2.34
C LEU A 55 -1.33 14.11 -3.55
N GLN A 56 -0.14 14.72 -3.37
CA GLN A 56 0.59 15.30 -4.50
C GLN A 56 1.04 14.20 -5.46
N LYS A 57 1.12 14.54 -6.76
CA LYS A 57 1.53 13.59 -7.82
C LYS A 57 2.85 12.89 -7.49
N ALA A 58 3.86 13.62 -7.00
CA ALA A 58 5.13 13.03 -6.60
C ALA A 58 5.00 11.97 -5.48
N THR A 59 4.11 12.18 -4.51
CA THR A 59 3.83 11.19 -3.45
C THR A 59 3.08 9.98 -3.99
N GLN A 60 2.15 10.18 -4.92
CA GLN A 60 1.47 9.08 -5.60
C GLN A 60 2.47 8.22 -6.38
N ASP A 61 3.38 8.86 -7.11
CA ASP A 61 4.43 8.18 -7.89
C ASP A 61 5.39 7.40 -6.99
N GLU A 62 5.77 7.98 -5.84
CA GLU A 62 6.58 7.27 -4.83
C GLU A 62 5.88 6.01 -4.32
N ILE A 63 4.58 6.09 -4.01
CA ILE A 63 3.78 4.94 -3.56
C ILE A 63 3.68 3.87 -4.66
N ILE A 64 3.41 4.27 -5.90
CA ILE A 64 3.34 3.37 -7.07
C ILE A 64 4.67 2.66 -7.31
N ALA A 65 5.78 3.37 -7.11
CA ALA A 65 7.13 2.84 -7.32
C ALA A 65 7.58 1.84 -6.24
N ARG A 66 6.87 1.74 -5.10
CA ARG A 66 7.20 0.77 -4.05
C ARG A 66 7.13 -0.67 -4.57
N THR A 67 7.87 -1.55 -3.91
CA THR A 67 7.87 -2.99 -4.18
C THR A 67 6.47 -3.55 -3.98
N GLU A 68 5.90 -4.14 -5.03
CA GLU A 68 4.68 -4.93 -4.97
C GLU A 68 5.06 -6.40 -4.78
N TYR A 69 4.51 -7.03 -3.74
CA TYR A 69 4.75 -8.45 -3.48
C TYR A 69 3.65 -9.28 -4.14
N GLU A 70 4.04 -10.09 -5.12
CA GLU A 70 3.14 -11.03 -5.75
C GLU A 70 2.96 -12.28 -4.89
N LYS A 71 1.88 -13.03 -5.18
CA LYS A 71 1.64 -14.30 -4.52
C LYS A 71 2.81 -15.25 -4.82
N ILE A 72 3.51 -15.65 -3.78
CA ILE A 72 4.47 -16.75 -3.85
C ILE A 72 3.66 -18.04 -4.07
N SER A 73 3.86 -18.67 -5.22
CA SER A 73 3.25 -19.94 -5.62
C SER A 73 3.71 -21.11 -4.77
#